data_AF-A4RQS2-F1
#
_entry.id   AF-A4RQS2-F1
#
_cell.length_a   1.000
_cell.length_b   1.000
_cell.length_c   1.000
_cell.angle_alpha   90.00
_cell.angle_beta   90.00
_cell.angle_gamma   90.00
#
_symmetry.space_group_name_H-M   'P 1'
#
loop_
_entity.id
_entity.type
_entity.pdbx_description
1 polymer ?
#
loop_
_entity_poly.entity_id
_entity_poly.type
_entity_poly.pdbx_seq_one_letter_code
_entity_poly.pdbx_strand_id
1 'polypeptide(L)'
;MTNLQDLPLKSYYRYVAPPSSMTESPRAFITNVPTHKTLTMHVDFPEAWMVTTHRAAYDLDNLILKDIKEKTVHAEYLLESLLVTGHASDHNTGQPARGTQFVLEDKSVAVNPGTIVMSNLGYFQLPASPGMHKLSLRAGRSSDIFAFLQVKDLLDSEARDLTLSHDESTVDVLVDSFRGRQLDVSLARRKGKEDLDVLDEVSTSDNSGWLSSVFKRTKEADRIHIFSVASGHLYERFLKIMMASVKRSTKNPVKFWFIKNWLSPSFKDFLPYMAKEYDFEYELVSYKWPTWLNKQTEKQRIIWAYKILFLDVLFPLELNKVIFVDADQIVRADMSELWTMDLHGAPYGYTPMCDNNKEMEGFRFWKQGFWRDHLRGRPYHISALYVVDLDRFRAMAAGDRLRVMYDQLSRDPGSLANLDQDLPNYAQHDVPIFSLPQPWLWCESWCGNETKSAAKTIDLCNNPLTKEPKLEGARRIVQEWPGLDAEVRAFTERVEERMRVGDKTEDVKDEL
;
A
#
# COMPACT_ATOMS: atom_id res chain seq x y z
N MET A 1 35.51 -6.68 17.78
CA MET A 1 34.72 -7.81 18.31
C MET A 1 33.27 -7.54 17.99
N THR A 2 32.67 -8.30 17.07
CA THR A 2 31.23 -8.27 16.82
C THR A 2 30.52 -8.70 18.10
N ASN A 3 29.83 -7.76 18.74
CA ASN A 3 29.09 -8.01 19.97
C ASN A 3 27.84 -8.83 19.61
N LEU A 4 27.92 -10.16 19.77
CA LEU A 4 26.82 -11.08 19.51
C LEU A 4 25.80 -11.01 20.68
N GLN A 5 25.07 -9.91 20.75
CA GLN A 5 23.93 -9.76 21.68
C GLN A 5 22.69 -10.50 21.19
N ASP A 6 22.68 -10.90 19.92
CA ASP A 6 21.51 -11.43 19.22
C ASP A 6 21.91 -12.64 18.35
N LEU A 7 20.94 -13.50 18.00
CA LEU A 7 21.21 -14.70 17.18
C LEU A 7 21.79 -14.29 15.80
N PRO A 8 22.97 -14.80 15.41
CA PRO A 8 23.64 -14.37 14.18
C PRO A 8 22.95 -14.85 12.91
N LEU A 9 22.20 -15.96 12.98
CA LEU A 9 21.45 -16.53 11.88
C LEU A 9 20.01 -16.77 12.33
N LYS A 10 19.07 -16.12 11.64
CA LYS A 10 17.63 -16.21 11.89
C LYS A 10 16.86 -16.83 10.71
N SER A 11 17.55 -17.23 9.63
CA SER A 11 16.94 -17.74 8.40
C SER A 11 17.73 -18.89 7.77
N TYR A 12 17.05 -19.67 6.93
CA TYR A 12 17.64 -20.65 6.03
C TYR A 12 17.67 -20.07 4.62
N TYR A 13 18.78 -20.22 3.91
CA TYR A 13 18.97 -19.60 2.61
C TYR A 13 19.50 -20.58 1.56
N ARG A 14 18.97 -20.47 0.34
CA ARG A 14 19.47 -21.18 -0.85
C ARG A 14 19.46 -20.21 -2.03
N TYR A 15 20.59 -20.14 -2.72
CA TYR A 15 20.73 -19.38 -3.95
C TYR A 15 20.34 -20.24 -5.15
N VAL A 16 19.55 -19.69 -6.06
CA VAL A 16 19.17 -20.36 -7.30
C VAL A 16 20.04 -19.82 -8.43
N ALA A 17 21.03 -20.61 -8.85
CA ALA A 17 21.82 -20.30 -10.02
C ALA A 17 21.04 -20.61 -11.31
N PRO A 18 21.29 -19.88 -12.42
CA PRO A 18 20.73 -20.23 -13.72
C PRO A 18 21.05 -21.70 -14.05
N PRO A 19 20.05 -22.49 -14.47
CA PRO A 19 20.27 -23.88 -14.80
C PRO A 19 21.16 -24.00 -16.03
N SER A 20 21.97 -25.06 -16.09
CA SER A 20 22.86 -25.33 -17.23
C SER A 20 22.10 -25.60 -18.53
N SER A 21 20.82 -26.00 -18.42
CA SER A 21 19.91 -26.19 -19.54
C SER A 21 18.76 -25.20 -19.47
N MET A 22 18.39 -24.62 -20.61
CA MET A 22 17.23 -23.75 -20.74
C MET A 22 15.88 -24.49 -20.62
N THR A 23 15.89 -25.83 -20.62
CA THR A 23 14.68 -26.65 -20.46
C THR A 23 14.30 -26.92 -19.01
N GLU A 24 15.19 -26.64 -18.05
CA GLU A 24 14.90 -26.81 -16.63
C GLU A 24 14.47 -25.49 -16.01
N SER A 25 13.41 -25.51 -15.21
CA SER A 25 13.02 -24.33 -14.43
C SER A 25 13.95 -24.17 -13.21
N PRO A 26 14.45 -22.95 -12.93
CA PRO A 26 15.23 -22.66 -11.74
C PRO A 26 14.40 -22.94 -10.48
N ARG A 27 14.95 -23.71 -9.54
CA ARG A 27 14.27 -24.10 -8.29
C ARG A 27 15.24 -24.26 -7.12
N ALA A 28 14.78 -23.95 -5.92
CA ALA A 28 15.48 -24.21 -4.66
C ALA A 28 14.72 -25.23 -3.82
N PHE A 29 15.46 -26.16 -3.22
CA PHE A 29 14.94 -27.06 -2.18
C PHE A 29 15.64 -26.76 -0.86
N ILE A 30 14.86 -26.49 0.18
CA ILE A 30 15.35 -26.36 1.55
C ILE A 30 14.87 -27.58 2.32
N THR A 31 15.80 -28.42 2.73
CA THR A 31 15.54 -29.64 3.52
C THR A 31 15.99 -29.46 4.96
N ASN A 32 15.56 -30.36 5.85
CA ASN A 32 15.97 -30.39 7.27
C ASN A 32 15.64 -29.09 8.04
N VAL A 33 14.52 -28.46 7.70
CA VAL A 33 14.00 -27.29 8.42
C VAL A 33 13.15 -27.73 9.63
N PRO A 34 13.14 -26.97 10.74
CA PRO A 34 12.34 -27.28 11.92
C PRO A 34 10.85 -27.35 11.59
N THR A 35 10.20 -28.44 11.97
CA THR A 35 8.78 -28.65 11.63
C THR A 35 7.80 -27.98 12.59
N HIS A 36 8.24 -27.72 13.82
CA HIS A 36 7.40 -27.17 14.91
C HIS A 36 7.53 -25.64 15.07
N LYS A 37 8.42 -25.01 14.31
CA LYS A 37 8.59 -23.56 14.31
C LYS A 37 7.74 -22.95 13.20
N THR A 38 7.26 -21.73 13.44
CA THR A 38 6.65 -20.89 12.40
C THR A 38 7.74 -20.37 11.48
N LEU A 39 7.60 -20.61 10.19
CA LEU A 39 8.53 -20.20 9.15
C LEU A 39 7.82 -19.26 8.17
N THR A 40 8.59 -18.32 7.62
CA THR A 40 8.14 -17.47 6.51
C THR A 40 8.97 -17.81 5.28
N MET A 41 8.31 -18.10 4.15
CA MET A 41 8.97 -18.31 2.88
C MET A 41 9.06 -17.00 2.12
N HIS A 42 10.25 -16.65 1.67
CA HIS A 42 10.52 -15.41 0.95
C HIS A 42 11.58 -15.64 -0.13
N VAL A 43 11.45 -14.92 -1.25
CA VAL A 43 12.47 -14.89 -2.31
C VAL A 43 13.20 -13.56 -2.20
N ASP A 44 14.52 -13.63 -2.05
CA ASP A 44 15.40 -12.48 -2.16
C ASP A 44 15.75 -12.28 -3.64
N PHE A 45 15.37 -11.13 -4.21
CA PHE A 45 15.48 -10.84 -5.63
C PHE A 45 16.06 -9.43 -5.90
N PRO A 46 16.67 -9.19 -7.08
CA PRO A 46 17.24 -7.89 -7.44
C PRO A 46 16.26 -6.72 -7.34
N GLU A 47 16.81 -5.52 -7.09
CA GLU A 47 16.01 -4.29 -6.92
C GLU A 47 15.21 -3.88 -8.16
N ALA A 48 15.61 -4.30 -9.35
CA ALA A 48 14.86 -4.04 -10.57
C ALA A 48 13.64 -4.96 -10.77
N TRP A 49 13.47 -6.01 -9.95
CA TRP A 49 12.48 -7.07 -10.22
C TRP A 49 11.18 -6.88 -9.43
N MET A 50 10.03 -6.95 -10.09
CA MET A 50 8.73 -7.05 -9.42
C MET A 50 8.30 -8.51 -9.38
N VAL A 51 8.46 -9.13 -8.21
CA VAL A 51 8.15 -10.55 -8.01
C VAL A 51 6.91 -10.69 -7.15
N THR A 52 5.99 -11.56 -7.55
CA THR A 52 4.80 -11.92 -6.78
C THR A 52 4.72 -13.43 -6.57
N THR A 53 3.98 -13.84 -5.54
CA THR A 53 3.58 -15.24 -5.38
C THR A 53 2.50 -15.56 -6.41
N HIS A 54 2.81 -16.47 -7.32
CA HIS A 54 1.92 -16.90 -8.40
C HIS A 54 1.04 -18.08 -7.93
N ARG A 55 1.64 -19.12 -7.37
CA ARG A 55 0.91 -20.29 -6.85
C ARG A 55 1.45 -20.70 -5.49
N ALA A 56 0.56 -20.92 -4.53
CA ALA A 56 0.88 -21.45 -3.22
C ALA A 56 -0.38 -22.06 -2.60
N ALA A 57 -0.29 -23.31 -2.14
CA ALA A 57 -1.40 -23.99 -1.45
C ALA A 57 -1.49 -23.60 0.04
N TYR A 58 -0.39 -23.09 0.60
CA TYR A 58 -0.22 -22.83 2.02
C TYR A 58 0.07 -21.35 2.28
N ASP A 59 -0.24 -20.91 3.50
CA ASP A 59 0.12 -19.58 3.99
C ASP A 59 1.65 -19.50 4.13
N LEU A 60 2.30 -18.84 3.18
CA LEU A 60 3.75 -18.68 3.14
C LEU A 60 4.30 -17.80 4.27
N ASP A 61 3.45 -17.05 4.97
CA ASP A 61 3.86 -16.17 6.05
C ASP A 61 3.91 -16.88 7.39
N ASN A 62 3.06 -17.90 7.57
CA ASN A 62 2.85 -18.61 8.82
C ASN A 62 2.98 -20.13 8.64
N LEU A 63 4.03 -20.60 7.96
CA LEU A 63 4.23 -22.02 7.69
C LEU A 63 4.64 -22.77 8.96
N ILE A 64 3.84 -23.76 9.35
CA ILE A 64 4.17 -24.71 10.42
C ILE A 64 4.13 -26.12 9.82
N LEU A 65 5.29 -26.68 9.50
CA LEU A 65 5.35 -27.91 8.69
C LEU A 65 4.75 -29.15 9.37
N LYS A 66 4.67 -29.18 10.70
CA LYS A 66 3.97 -30.26 11.43
C LYS A 66 2.46 -30.30 11.17
N ASP A 67 1.87 -29.18 10.74
CA ASP A 67 0.43 -29.03 10.50
C ASP A 67 0.08 -29.26 9.02
N ILE A 68 1.09 -29.47 8.17
CA ILE A 68 0.98 -29.70 6.73
C ILE A 68 0.86 -31.19 6.45
N LYS A 69 -0.05 -31.57 5.55
CA LYS A 69 -0.35 -32.98 5.24
C LYS A 69 0.66 -33.59 4.29
N GLU A 70 1.17 -32.83 3.34
CA GLU A 70 2.14 -33.28 2.34
C GLU A 70 3.57 -33.26 2.90
N LYS A 71 4.42 -34.08 2.31
CA LYS A 71 5.86 -34.14 2.66
C LYS A 71 6.65 -32.91 2.20
N THR A 72 6.10 -32.13 1.26
CA THR A 72 6.80 -31.02 0.62
C THR A 72 5.81 -29.88 0.38
N VAL A 73 6.22 -28.68 0.77
CA VAL A 73 5.51 -27.44 0.47
C VAL A 73 6.06 -26.90 -0.84
N HIS A 74 5.16 -26.59 -1.76
CA HIS A 74 5.49 -26.01 -3.05
C HIS A 74 4.94 -24.59 -3.13
N ALA A 75 5.75 -23.68 -3.64
CA ALA A 75 5.35 -22.32 -3.98
C ALA A 75 6.08 -21.88 -5.25
N GLU A 76 5.35 -21.22 -6.13
CA GLU A 76 5.86 -20.68 -7.39
C GLU A 76 5.76 -19.15 -7.36
N TYR A 77 6.85 -18.51 -7.75
CA TYR A 77 6.96 -17.06 -7.85
C TYR A 77 7.08 -16.66 -9.30
N LEU A 78 6.49 -15.52 -9.65
CA LEU A 78 6.54 -14.96 -10.99
C LEU A 78 7.24 -13.60 -10.96
N LEU A 79 8.23 -13.43 -11.84
CA LEU A 79 8.72 -12.11 -12.20
C LEU A 79 7.69 -11.47 -13.13
N GLU A 80 6.85 -10.60 -12.59
CA GLU A 80 5.76 -9.96 -13.35
C GLU A 80 6.27 -8.85 -14.25
N SER A 81 7.25 -8.09 -13.77
CA SER A 81 7.81 -6.98 -14.52
C SER A 81 9.22 -6.63 -14.04
N LEU A 82 9.94 -5.91 -14.88
CA LEU A 82 11.14 -5.19 -14.52
C LEU A 82 10.78 -3.73 -14.20
N LEU A 83 11.62 -3.01 -13.47
CA LEU A 83 11.41 -1.61 -13.16
C LEU A 83 12.18 -0.71 -14.11
N VAL A 84 11.47 0.29 -14.64
CA VAL A 84 12.04 1.54 -15.13
C VAL A 84 11.96 2.53 -13.98
N THR A 85 13.11 2.85 -13.39
CA THR A 85 13.22 3.83 -12.30
C THR A 85 13.95 5.06 -12.80
N GLY A 86 13.95 6.14 -12.03
CA GLY A 86 14.78 7.28 -12.38
C GLY A 86 14.61 8.48 -11.48
N HIS A 87 15.26 9.56 -11.88
CA HIS A 87 15.21 10.87 -11.28
C HIS A 87 14.71 11.86 -12.34
N ALA A 88 13.71 12.67 -11.99
CA ALA A 88 13.19 13.71 -12.86
C ALA A 88 13.39 15.09 -12.24
N SER A 89 14.01 15.99 -13.00
CA SER A 89 14.32 17.36 -12.59
C SER A 89 13.83 18.39 -13.59
N ASP A 90 13.44 19.55 -13.08
CA ASP A 90 13.17 20.74 -13.87
C ASP A 90 14.51 21.34 -14.33
N HIS A 91 14.73 21.41 -15.63
CA HIS A 91 15.97 21.89 -16.23
C HIS A 91 16.35 23.30 -15.80
N ASN A 92 15.36 24.19 -15.61
CA ASN A 92 15.61 25.59 -15.31
C ASN A 92 16.06 25.79 -13.86
N THR A 93 15.55 24.98 -12.93
CA THR A 93 15.78 25.16 -11.49
C THR A 93 16.74 24.12 -10.90
N GLY A 94 16.96 23.00 -11.61
CA GLY A 94 17.66 21.83 -11.10
C GLY A 94 16.92 21.10 -9.98
N GLN A 95 15.71 21.54 -9.62
CA GLN A 95 14.92 20.93 -8.55
C GLN A 95 14.16 19.71 -9.08
N PRO A 96 13.80 18.74 -8.21
CA PRO A 96 12.87 17.67 -8.54
C PRO A 96 11.60 18.20 -9.23
N ALA A 97 11.24 17.62 -10.37
CA ALA A 97 10.01 17.95 -11.10
C ALA A 97 8.78 17.32 -10.42
N ARG A 98 8.60 17.62 -9.13
CA ARG A 98 7.61 16.98 -8.24
C ARG A 98 6.21 17.05 -8.81
N GLY A 99 5.41 16.02 -8.56
CA GLY A 99 4.01 15.96 -9.00
C GLY A 99 3.83 15.66 -10.49
N THR A 100 4.88 15.81 -11.31
CA THR A 100 4.85 15.41 -12.71
C THR A 100 4.49 13.94 -12.80
N GLN A 101 3.55 13.62 -13.69
CA GLN A 101 3.08 12.27 -13.91
C GLN A 101 3.68 11.70 -15.17
N PHE A 102 4.14 10.46 -15.05
CA PHE A 102 4.59 9.66 -16.16
C PHE A 102 3.65 8.49 -16.38
N VAL A 103 3.50 8.11 -17.65
CA VAL A 103 2.81 6.89 -18.08
C VAL A 103 3.74 6.13 -19.01
N LEU A 104 3.91 4.83 -18.75
CA LEU A 104 4.64 3.94 -19.64
C LEU A 104 3.65 3.13 -20.47
N GLU A 105 3.70 3.27 -21.79
CA GLU A 105 2.91 2.44 -22.69
C GLU A 105 3.53 1.04 -22.80
N ASP A 106 2.87 0.06 -22.20
CA ASP A 106 3.25 -1.35 -22.28
C ASP A 106 2.10 -2.15 -22.89
N LYS A 107 2.35 -2.68 -24.09
CA LYS A 107 1.34 -3.42 -24.88
C LYS A 107 1.04 -4.81 -24.33
N SER A 108 1.84 -5.31 -23.40
CA SER A 108 1.63 -6.62 -22.77
C SER A 108 0.61 -6.56 -21.63
N VAL A 109 0.28 -5.37 -21.14
CA VAL A 109 -0.61 -5.17 -19.99
C VAL A 109 -1.92 -4.50 -20.43
N ALA A 110 -3.00 -4.82 -19.72
CA ALA A 110 -4.32 -4.24 -20.01
C ALA A 110 -4.42 -2.76 -19.61
N VAL A 111 -3.63 -2.34 -18.61
CA VAL A 111 -3.62 -0.98 -18.08
C VAL A 111 -2.18 -0.50 -18.02
N ASN A 112 -1.91 0.60 -18.72
CA ASN A 112 -0.59 1.23 -18.72
C ASN A 112 -0.23 1.72 -17.32
N PRO A 113 0.95 1.37 -16.78
CA PRO A 113 1.37 1.86 -15.48
C PRO A 113 1.63 3.36 -15.52
N GLY A 114 1.17 4.03 -14.47
CA GLY A 114 1.41 5.45 -14.23
C GLY A 114 2.08 5.67 -12.87
N THR A 115 2.84 6.75 -12.75
CA THR A 115 3.51 7.12 -11.50
C THR A 115 3.61 8.64 -11.37
N ILE A 116 3.99 9.10 -10.19
CA ILE A 116 4.20 10.52 -9.85
C ILE A 116 5.64 10.69 -9.40
N VAL A 117 6.27 11.76 -9.87
CA VAL A 117 7.61 12.16 -9.45
C VAL A 117 7.58 12.68 -8.01
N MET A 118 8.36 12.06 -7.14
CA MET A 118 8.51 12.46 -5.73
C MET A 118 9.31 13.76 -5.60
N SER A 119 9.07 14.53 -4.52
CA SER A 119 9.97 15.64 -4.19
C SER A 119 11.31 15.13 -3.68
N ASN A 120 11.36 13.95 -3.03
CA ASN A 120 12.61 13.31 -2.67
C ASN A 120 13.34 12.82 -3.93
N LEU A 121 14.47 13.47 -4.26
CA LEU A 121 15.39 13.09 -5.34
C LEU A 121 14.75 13.07 -6.76
N GLY A 122 13.54 13.60 -6.95
CA GLY A 122 12.83 13.45 -8.23
C GLY A 122 12.51 11.99 -8.55
N TYR A 123 12.44 11.11 -7.55
CA TYR A 123 12.35 9.67 -7.79
C TYR A 123 11.02 9.26 -8.42
N PHE A 124 11.08 8.36 -9.38
CA PHE A 124 9.92 7.68 -9.95
C PHE A 124 10.22 6.20 -10.23
N GLN A 125 9.17 5.38 -10.33
CA GLN A 125 9.26 4.00 -10.78
C GLN A 125 8.02 3.58 -11.57
N LEU A 126 8.23 2.77 -12.60
CA LEU A 126 7.20 2.21 -13.46
C LEU A 126 7.53 0.73 -13.73
N PRO A 127 6.61 -0.21 -13.46
CA PRO A 127 6.75 -1.58 -13.93
C PRO A 127 6.69 -1.64 -15.45
N ALA A 128 7.50 -2.50 -16.06
CA ALA A 128 7.60 -2.68 -17.49
C ALA A 128 7.90 -4.14 -17.84
N SER A 129 7.29 -4.65 -18.90
CA SER A 129 7.70 -5.90 -19.53
C SER A 129 9.03 -5.71 -20.28
N PRO A 130 9.71 -6.80 -20.69
CA PRO A 130 10.78 -6.68 -21.66
C PRO A 130 10.24 -6.21 -23.02
N GLY A 131 10.90 -5.23 -23.65
CA GLY A 131 10.47 -4.69 -24.93
C GLY A 131 10.75 -3.19 -25.10
N MET A 132 10.34 -2.66 -26.25
CA MET A 132 10.37 -1.21 -26.51
C MET A 132 9.08 -0.57 -26.02
N HIS A 133 9.21 0.44 -25.15
CA HIS A 133 8.10 1.15 -24.52
C HIS A 133 8.17 2.64 -24.79
N LYS A 134 7.03 3.31 -24.72
CA LYS A 134 6.96 4.78 -24.75
C LYS A 134 6.70 5.31 -23.35
N LEU A 135 7.66 6.04 -22.80
CA LEU A 135 7.47 6.83 -21.60
C LEU A 135 6.92 8.20 -22.02
N SER A 136 5.81 8.60 -21.44
CA SER A 136 5.09 9.82 -21.80
C SER A 136 4.79 10.67 -20.57
N LEU A 137 4.74 11.99 -20.77
CA LEU A 137 4.10 12.88 -19.80
C LEU A 137 2.60 12.62 -19.84
N ARG A 138 1.97 12.37 -18.68
CA ARG A 138 0.53 12.13 -18.65
C ARG A 138 -0.23 13.33 -19.20
N ALA A 139 -1.19 13.06 -20.07
CA ALA A 139 -2.07 14.08 -20.63
C ALA A 139 -2.75 14.90 -19.51
N GLY A 140 -2.74 16.22 -19.68
CA GLY A 140 -3.21 17.18 -18.70
C GLY A 140 -2.07 18.01 -18.15
N ARG A 141 -2.11 18.36 -16.85
CA ARG A 141 -1.23 19.36 -16.26
C ARG A 141 0.27 19.05 -16.41
N SER A 142 0.64 17.77 -16.37
CA SER A 142 2.03 17.34 -16.56
C SER A 142 2.54 17.65 -17.98
N SER A 143 1.80 17.23 -19.01
CA SER A 143 2.14 17.54 -20.41
C SER A 143 1.95 19.01 -20.77
N ASP A 144 1.08 19.74 -20.07
CA ASP A 144 0.83 21.17 -20.30
C ASP A 144 1.98 22.03 -19.78
N ILE A 145 2.61 21.64 -18.67
CA ILE A 145 3.68 22.39 -18.01
C ILE A 145 5.05 21.96 -18.53
N PHE A 146 5.28 20.66 -18.71
CA PHE A 146 6.60 20.13 -19.03
C PHE A 146 6.69 19.53 -20.44
N ALA A 147 7.92 19.45 -20.93
CA ALA A 147 8.35 18.70 -22.10
C ALA A 147 9.66 17.98 -21.77
N PHE A 148 9.89 16.80 -22.36
CA PHE A 148 11.18 16.12 -22.24
C PHE A 148 12.26 16.93 -22.96
N LEU A 149 13.37 17.20 -22.26
CA LEU A 149 14.52 17.89 -22.85
C LEU A 149 15.70 16.93 -23.07
N GLN A 150 16.01 16.12 -22.05
CA GLN A 150 17.09 15.16 -22.11
C GLN A 150 16.73 13.95 -21.24
N VAL A 151 16.99 12.75 -21.75
CA VAL A 151 16.81 11.51 -21.00
C VAL A 151 18.01 10.61 -21.23
N LYS A 152 18.66 10.18 -20.14
CA LYS A 152 19.82 9.28 -20.17
C LYS A 152 19.55 8.02 -19.37
N ASP A 153 20.05 6.88 -19.83
CA ASP A 153 20.10 5.67 -19.00
C ASP A 153 21.40 5.66 -18.20
N LEU A 154 21.28 5.76 -16.87
CA LEU A 154 22.40 5.76 -15.93
C LEU A 154 23.07 4.39 -15.80
N LEU A 155 22.43 3.32 -16.26
CA LEU A 155 23.01 1.97 -16.24
C LEU A 155 23.87 1.67 -17.47
N ASP A 156 23.82 2.52 -18.49
CA ASP A 156 24.61 2.43 -19.70
C ASP A 156 25.50 3.68 -19.84
N SER A 157 26.74 3.58 -19.34
CA SER A 157 27.68 4.71 -19.32
C SER A 157 28.07 5.23 -20.70
N GLU A 158 27.84 4.44 -21.76
CA GLU A 158 28.15 4.79 -23.15
C GLU A 158 26.88 5.17 -23.94
N ALA A 159 25.69 5.11 -23.32
CA ALA A 159 24.45 5.46 -23.97
C ALA A 159 24.40 6.95 -24.32
N ARG A 160 24.01 7.22 -25.56
CA ARG A 160 23.57 8.56 -25.98
C ARG A 160 22.22 8.87 -25.34
N ASP A 161 21.85 10.15 -25.38
CA ASP A 161 20.49 10.57 -25.02
C ASP A 161 19.45 9.72 -25.77
N LEU A 162 18.42 9.30 -25.05
CA LEU A 162 17.32 8.55 -25.63
C LEU A 162 16.56 9.39 -26.66
N THR A 163 15.93 8.70 -27.61
CA THR A 163 15.23 9.37 -28.72
C THR A 163 13.91 9.95 -28.22
N LEU A 164 13.79 11.28 -28.31
CA LEU A 164 12.57 12.03 -27.99
C LEU A 164 11.66 12.13 -29.21
N SER A 165 10.36 12.21 -28.99
CA SER A 165 9.40 12.53 -30.05
C SER A 165 9.52 13.98 -30.53
N HIS A 166 9.03 14.26 -31.73
CA HIS A 166 9.07 15.61 -32.33
C HIS A 166 8.37 16.69 -31.49
N ASP A 167 7.36 16.33 -30.71
CA ASP A 167 6.59 17.21 -29.81
C ASP A 167 7.09 17.18 -28.35
N GLU A 168 8.19 16.47 -28.11
CA GLU A 168 8.88 16.37 -26.82
C GLU A 168 7.98 15.84 -25.69
N SER A 169 6.90 15.14 -26.03
CA SER A 169 5.93 14.58 -25.08
C SER A 169 6.24 13.14 -24.69
N THR A 170 7.06 12.44 -25.49
CA THR A 170 7.41 11.03 -25.29
C THR A 170 8.88 10.73 -25.53
N VAL A 171 9.35 9.66 -24.90
CA VAL A 171 10.70 9.07 -25.08
C VAL A 171 10.60 7.56 -25.22
N ASP A 172 11.35 6.99 -26.16
CA ASP A 172 11.44 5.54 -26.34
C ASP A 172 12.40 4.92 -25.32
N VAL A 173 11.94 3.91 -24.58
CA VAL A 173 12.70 3.20 -23.54
C VAL A 173 12.70 1.70 -23.86
N LEU A 174 13.87 1.15 -24.17
CA LEU A 174 14.05 -0.28 -24.41
C LEU A 174 14.38 -1.00 -23.10
N VAL A 175 13.55 -1.92 -22.63
CA VAL A 175 13.84 -2.78 -21.48
C VAL A 175 14.31 -4.14 -21.99
N ASP A 176 15.63 -4.38 -21.96
CA ASP A 176 16.27 -5.59 -22.51
C ASP A 176 17.15 -6.35 -21.50
N SER A 177 17.16 -5.91 -20.24
CA SER A 177 18.07 -6.41 -19.21
C SER A 177 17.34 -6.65 -17.89
N PHE A 178 17.69 -7.74 -17.21
CA PHE A 178 17.23 -8.02 -15.84
C PHE A 178 17.66 -6.95 -14.82
N ARG A 179 18.53 -6.01 -15.19
CA ARG A 179 18.86 -4.85 -14.35
C ARG A 179 17.81 -3.74 -14.42
N GLY A 180 16.77 -3.88 -15.25
CA GLY A 180 15.78 -2.82 -15.49
C GLY A 180 16.43 -1.62 -16.19
N ARG A 181 15.88 -0.43 -15.93
CA ARG A 181 16.43 0.85 -16.40
C ARG A 181 16.48 1.87 -15.26
N GLN A 182 17.48 2.75 -15.29
CA GLN A 182 17.57 3.87 -14.35
C GLN A 182 17.77 5.16 -15.14
N LEU A 183 16.73 5.97 -15.26
CA LEU A 183 16.72 7.14 -16.12
C LEU A 183 17.08 8.41 -15.34
N ASP A 184 17.90 9.27 -15.94
CA ASP A 184 18.02 10.67 -15.55
C ASP A 184 17.23 11.52 -16.54
N VAL A 185 16.17 12.16 -16.07
CA VAL A 185 15.18 12.87 -16.88
C VAL A 185 15.26 14.36 -16.58
N SER A 186 15.66 15.15 -17.58
CA SER A 186 15.59 16.60 -17.53
C SER A 186 14.35 17.07 -18.29
N LEU A 187 13.47 17.81 -17.61
CA LEU A 187 12.23 18.35 -18.17
C LEU A 187 12.36 19.87 -18.34
N ALA A 188 12.02 20.37 -19.52
CA ALA A 188 11.91 21.80 -19.76
C ALA A 188 10.47 22.25 -19.52
N ARG A 189 10.28 23.44 -18.93
CA ARG A 189 8.96 24.07 -18.86
C ARG A 189 8.54 24.59 -20.22
N ARG A 190 7.29 24.37 -20.60
CA ARG A 190 6.68 24.95 -21.80
C ARG A 190 6.50 26.46 -21.61
N LYS A 191 6.61 27.19 -22.73
CA LYS A 191 6.52 28.65 -22.75
C LYS A 191 5.22 29.17 -22.13
N GLY A 192 5.33 30.10 -21.19
CA GLY A 192 4.19 30.70 -20.47
C GLY A 192 3.68 29.87 -19.28
N LYS A 193 4.39 28.79 -18.91
CA LYS A 193 4.07 27.90 -17.76
C LYS A 193 5.20 27.87 -16.72
N GLU A 194 6.07 28.87 -16.74
CA GLU A 194 7.27 28.94 -15.92
C GLU A 194 6.96 28.93 -14.42
N ASP A 195 5.85 29.57 -14.01
CA ASP A 195 5.46 29.76 -12.61
C ASP A 195 4.40 28.76 -12.10
N LEU A 196 4.02 27.74 -12.88
CA LEU A 196 2.96 26.80 -12.48
C LEU A 196 3.51 25.57 -11.73
N ASP A 197 2.94 25.19 -10.59
CA ASP A 197 3.20 23.87 -9.98
C ASP A 197 2.25 22.82 -10.58
N VAL A 198 2.70 21.59 -10.79
CA VAL A 198 1.83 20.48 -11.23
C VAL A 198 0.79 20.13 -10.17
N LEU A 199 1.12 20.33 -8.88
CA LEU A 199 0.25 19.99 -7.76
C LEU A 199 -0.68 21.12 -7.31
N ASP A 200 -0.49 22.35 -7.83
CA ASP A 200 -1.38 23.45 -7.48
C ASP A 200 -2.77 23.22 -8.09
N GLU A 201 -3.79 23.18 -7.23
CA GLU A 201 -5.17 23.28 -7.65
C GLU A 201 -5.37 24.59 -8.43
N VAL A 202 -6.16 24.54 -9.49
CA VAL A 202 -6.70 25.74 -10.12
C VAL A 202 -7.69 26.38 -9.13
N SER A 203 -7.17 27.08 -8.13
CA SER A 203 -7.94 28.02 -7.33
C SER A 203 -8.29 29.18 -8.26
N THR A 204 -9.40 29.05 -8.99
CA THR A 204 -10.03 30.21 -9.64
C THR A 204 -10.72 31.04 -8.57
N SER A 205 -9.92 31.76 -7.79
CA SER A 205 -10.33 33.08 -7.34
C SER A 205 -10.17 34.03 -8.52
N ASP A 206 -11.13 34.04 -9.43
CA ASP A 206 -11.37 35.25 -10.21
C ASP A 206 -12.86 35.38 -10.55
N ASN A 207 -13.39 36.50 -10.07
CA ASN A 207 -14.78 36.88 -10.08
C ASN A 207 -15.15 37.41 -11.47
N SER A 208 -15.45 36.54 -12.43
CA SER A 208 -16.15 36.94 -13.66
C SER A 208 -16.92 35.78 -14.29
N GLY A 209 -18.22 35.99 -14.47
CA GLY A 209 -19.16 34.99 -14.97
C GLY A 209 -18.89 34.58 -16.42
N TRP A 210 -18.91 33.26 -16.66
CA TRP A 210 -19.69 32.56 -17.70
C TRP A 210 -19.31 31.07 -17.87
N LEU A 211 -18.41 30.52 -17.05
CA LEU A 211 -17.92 29.13 -17.17
C LEU A 211 -18.32 28.19 -16.02
N SER A 212 -19.51 28.34 -15.45
CA SER A 212 -20.03 27.46 -14.39
C SER A 212 -20.48 26.05 -14.88
N SER A 213 -19.96 25.55 -16.02
CA SER A 213 -20.44 24.30 -16.62
C SER A 213 -19.37 23.27 -17.05
N VAL A 214 -18.10 23.43 -16.67
CA VAL A 214 -17.00 22.54 -17.17
C VAL A 214 -16.26 21.74 -16.08
N PHE A 215 -16.80 21.63 -14.86
CA PHE A 215 -16.47 20.50 -13.99
C PHE A 215 -17.72 19.68 -13.75
N LYS A 216 -17.96 18.75 -14.66
CA LYS A 216 -18.78 17.57 -14.36
C LYS A 216 -18.10 16.86 -13.17
N ARG A 217 -18.54 17.16 -11.96
CA ARG A 217 -18.54 16.25 -10.79
C ARG A 217 -19.36 15.03 -11.20
N THR A 218 -18.83 14.17 -12.09
CA THR A 218 -19.56 13.02 -12.62
C THR A 218 -19.23 11.78 -11.84
N LYS A 219 -20.23 11.23 -11.13
CA LYS A 219 -20.34 9.86 -10.59
C LYS A 219 -19.27 9.34 -9.62
N GLU A 220 -18.05 9.86 -9.63
CA GLU A 220 -16.96 9.40 -8.76
C GLU A 220 -17.02 10.03 -7.35
N ALA A 221 -17.65 11.21 -7.22
CA ALA A 221 -17.74 11.94 -5.95
C ALA A 221 -18.54 11.23 -4.84
N ASP A 222 -19.46 10.32 -5.18
CA ASP A 222 -20.29 9.57 -4.22
C ASP A 222 -19.70 8.19 -3.84
N ARG A 223 -18.56 7.82 -4.44
CA ARG A 223 -17.88 6.55 -4.19
C ARG A 223 -16.95 6.68 -3.00
N ILE A 224 -17.05 5.73 -2.07
CA ILE A 224 -16.16 5.65 -0.91
C ILE A 224 -14.97 4.77 -1.28
N HIS A 225 -13.76 5.30 -1.12
CA HIS A 225 -12.53 4.58 -1.38
C HIS A 225 -11.91 4.11 -0.06
N ILE A 226 -11.77 2.78 0.09
CA ILE A 226 -11.21 2.16 1.30
C ILE A 226 -9.95 1.39 0.93
N PHE A 227 -8.86 1.65 1.63
CA PHE A 227 -7.59 0.95 1.48
C PHE A 227 -7.33 0.04 2.68
N SER A 228 -6.83 -1.17 2.43
CA SER A 228 -6.44 -2.08 3.51
C SER A 228 -5.29 -2.99 3.08
N VAL A 229 -4.71 -3.66 4.08
CA VAL A 229 -3.63 -4.62 3.90
C VAL A 229 -3.85 -5.83 4.81
N ALA A 230 -3.57 -7.02 4.28
CA ALA A 230 -3.54 -8.26 5.02
C ALA A 230 -2.29 -9.06 4.65
N SER A 231 -1.79 -9.85 5.60
CA SER A 231 -0.68 -10.79 5.40
C SER A 231 -1.00 -12.06 6.18
N GLY A 232 -1.03 -13.18 5.47
CA GLY A 232 -1.45 -14.48 6.00
C GLY A 232 -2.96 -14.72 6.02
N HIS A 233 -3.34 -15.99 6.00
CA HIS A 233 -4.72 -16.43 5.77
C HIS A 233 -5.69 -15.98 6.87
N LEU A 234 -5.21 -15.83 8.11
CA LEU A 234 -6.03 -15.36 9.22
C LEU A 234 -6.49 -13.91 8.99
N TYR A 235 -5.55 -13.02 8.62
CA TYR A 235 -5.88 -11.62 8.34
C TYR A 235 -6.67 -11.46 7.06
N GLU A 236 -6.45 -12.31 6.06
CA GLU A 236 -7.29 -12.36 4.86
C GLU A 236 -8.75 -12.74 5.18
N ARG A 237 -8.96 -13.69 6.11
CA ARG A 237 -10.31 -14.00 6.60
C ARG A 237 -10.95 -12.80 7.28
N PHE A 238 -10.22 -12.13 8.17
CA PHE A 238 -10.70 -10.91 8.79
C PHE A 238 -11.01 -9.82 7.76
N LEU A 239 -10.17 -9.66 6.74
CA LEU A 239 -10.37 -8.71 5.66
C LEU A 239 -11.67 -8.97 4.89
N LYS A 240 -12.03 -10.23 4.65
CA LYS A 240 -13.34 -10.60 4.06
C LYS A 240 -14.50 -10.14 4.96
N ILE A 241 -14.37 -10.33 6.28
CA ILE A 241 -15.39 -9.91 7.24
C ILE A 241 -15.48 -8.38 7.30
N MET A 242 -14.35 -7.67 7.28
CA MET A 242 -14.30 -6.20 7.26
C MET A 242 -15.03 -5.67 6.04
N MET A 243 -14.72 -6.16 4.83
CA MET A 243 -15.42 -5.76 3.59
C MET A 243 -16.93 -6.02 3.66
N ALA A 244 -17.34 -7.19 4.16
CA ALA A 244 -18.75 -7.51 4.34
C ALA A 244 -19.45 -6.58 5.34
N SER A 245 -18.77 -6.22 6.45
CA SER A 245 -19.31 -5.28 7.44
C SER A 245 -19.51 -3.87 6.87
N VAL A 246 -18.55 -3.36 6.09
CA VAL A 246 -18.67 -2.08 5.37
C VAL A 246 -19.86 -2.12 4.42
N LYS A 247 -19.96 -3.15 3.57
CA LYS A 247 -21.03 -3.24 2.57
C LYS A 247 -22.41 -3.40 3.18
N ARG A 248 -22.52 -3.89 4.42
CA ARG A 248 -23.77 -3.90 5.18
C ARG A 248 -24.10 -2.55 5.81
N SER A 249 -23.11 -1.72 6.11
CA SER A 249 -23.30 -0.45 6.80
C SER A 249 -23.47 0.75 5.87
N THR A 250 -23.19 0.63 4.57
CA THR A 250 -23.35 1.71 3.58
C THR A 250 -24.12 1.29 2.34
N LYS A 251 -24.88 2.23 1.78
CA LYS A 251 -25.52 2.10 0.45
C LYS A 251 -24.70 2.77 -0.66
N ASN A 252 -23.67 3.53 -0.31
CA ASN A 252 -22.82 4.19 -1.28
C ASN A 252 -22.00 3.14 -2.07
N PRO A 253 -21.67 3.43 -3.34
CA PRO A 253 -20.67 2.65 -4.06
C PRO A 253 -19.35 2.64 -3.28
N VAL A 254 -18.74 1.46 -3.15
CA VAL A 254 -17.45 1.30 -2.46
C VAL A 254 -16.44 0.74 -3.45
N LYS A 255 -15.22 1.31 -3.42
CA LYS A 255 -14.05 0.72 -4.08
C LYS A 255 -12.97 0.40 -3.05
N PHE A 256 -12.57 -0.87 -3.00
CA PHE A 256 -11.49 -1.33 -2.13
C PHE A 256 -10.13 -1.32 -2.86
N TRP A 257 -9.10 -0.88 -2.15
CA TRP A 257 -7.72 -0.89 -2.64
C TRP A 257 -6.87 -1.79 -1.76
N PHE A 258 -6.06 -2.65 -2.37
CA PHE A 258 -5.18 -3.55 -1.63
C PHE A 258 -3.76 -3.54 -2.17
N ILE A 259 -2.78 -3.74 -1.29
CA ILE A 259 -1.41 -3.97 -1.73
C ILE A 259 -1.28 -5.40 -2.25
N LYS A 260 -1.04 -5.53 -3.56
CA LYS A 260 -0.97 -6.80 -4.28
C LYS A 260 0.01 -7.81 -3.66
N ASN A 261 1.20 -7.34 -3.25
CA ASN A 261 2.33 -8.19 -2.89
C ASN A 261 2.15 -8.96 -1.56
N TRP A 262 1.19 -8.55 -0.72
CA TRP A 262 0.98 -9.15 0.60
C TRP A 262 -0.19 -10.13 0.65
N LEU A 263 -1.00 -10.16 -0.41
CA LEU A 263 -2.13 -11.06 -0.53
C LEU A 263 -1.72 -12.41 -1.13
N SER A 264 -2.28 -13.48 -0.58
CA SER A 264 -2.14 -14.84 -1.08
C SER A 264 -2.76 -14.98 -2.48
N PRO A 265 -2.27 -15.92 -3.31
CA PRO A 265 -2.91 -16.25 -4.59
C PRO A 265 -4.39 -16.58 -4.42
N SER A 266 -4.73 -17.44 -3.45
CA SER A 266 -6.10 -17.84 -3.14
C SER A 266 -7.02 -16.64 -2.87
N PHE A 267 -6.56 -15.65 -2.09
CA PHE A 267 -7.35 -14.45 -1.84
C PHE A 267 -7.54 -13.61 -3.10
N LYS A 268 -6.47 -13.42 -3.90
CA LYS A 268 -6.55 -12.66 -5.16
C LYS A 268 -7.54 -13.29 -6.15
N ASP A 269 -7.53 -14.62 -6.26
CA ASP A 269 -8.44 -15.37 -7.14
C ASP A 269 -9.89 -15.33 -6.65
N PHE A 270 -10.09 -15.21 -5.34
CA PHE A 270 -11.41 -15.10 -4.70
C PHE A 270 -12.04 -13.69 -4.81
N LEU A 271 -11.24 -12.62 -4.83
CA LEU A 271 -11.69 -11.23 -4.84
C LEU A 271 -12.78 -10.91 -5.91
N PRO A 272 -12.66 -11.33 -7.19
CA PRO A 272 -13.69 -11.07 -8.21
C PRO A 272 -15.08 -11.58 -7.81
N TYR A 273 -15.16 -12.75 -7.16
CA TYR A 273 -16.42 -13.35 -6.74
C TYR A 273 -17.03 -12.57 -5.59
N MET A 274 -16.19 -12.14 -4.64
CA MET A 274 -16.63 -11.33 -3.52
C MET A 274 -17.10 -9.93 -3.96
N ALA A 275 -16.39 -9.30 -4.89
CA ALA A 275 -16.76 -8.04 -5.50
C ALA A 275 -18.15 -8.10 -6.15
N LYS A 276 -18.44 -9.21 -6.84
CA LYS A 276 -19.75 -9.47 -7.44
C LYS A 276 -20.85 -9.72 -6.41
N GLU A 277 -20.58 -10.50 -5.37
CA GLU A 277 -21.57 -10.87 -4.33
C GLU A 277 -21.97 -9.66 -3.48
N TYR A 278 -21.00 -8.84 -3.08
CA TYR A 278 -21.21 -7.71 -2.18
C TYR A 278 -21.31 -6.36 -2.92
N ASP A 279 -21.34 -6.36 -4.26
CA ASP A 279 -21.48 -5.18 -5.11
C ASP A 279 -20.47 -4.07 -4.76
N PHE A 280 -19.19 -4.36 -4.97
CA PHE A 280 -18.10 -3.39 -4.84
C PHE A 280 -17.10 -3.50 -5.99
N GLU A 281 -16.35 -2.41 -6.21
CA GLU A 281 -15.18 -2.43 -7.09
C GLU A 281 -13.92 -2.67 -6.26
N TYR A 282 -12.87 -3.20 -6.86
CA TYR A 282 -11.57 -3.27 -6.21
C TYR A 282 -10.43 -3.03 -7.18
N GLU A 283 -9.28 -2.65 -6.64
CA GLU A 283 -8.05 -2.52 -7.41
C GLU A 283 -6.83 -2.94 -6.57
N LEU A 284 -5.90 -3.64 -7.21
CA LEU A 284 -4.66 -4.09 -6.60
C LEU A 284 -3.54 -3.13 -6.97
N VAL A 285 -3.03 -2.41 -5.99
CA VAL A 285 -1.93 -1.46 -6.14
C VAL A 285 -0.62 -2.08 -5.69
N SER A 286 0.48 -1.63 -6.28
CA SER A 286 1.82 -2.07 -5.92
C SER A 286 2.80 -0.94 -6.14
N TYR A 287 3.73 -0.79 -5.21
CA TYR A 287 4.84 0.14 -5.30
C TYR A 287 6.05 -0.56 -4.71
N LYS A 288 7.23 -0.49 -5.33
CA LYS A 288 8.43 -1.10 -4.77
C LYS A 288 9.11 -0.14 -3.79
N TRP A 289 9.72 -0.70 -2.76
CA TRP A 289 10.52 0.05 -1.81
C TRP A 289 11.68 0.76 -2.53
N PRO A 290 11.79 2.10 -2.49
CA PRO A 290 12.87 2.81 -3.16
C PRO A 290 14.24 2.48 -2.58
N THR A 291 15.26 2.37 -3.42
CA THR A 291 16.61 1.91 -3.05
C THR A 291 17.35 2.89 -2.13
N TRP A 292 16.98 4.18 -2.21
CA TRP A 292 17.55 5.24 -1.37
C TRP A 292 16.94 5.33 0.03
N LEU A 293 15.80 4.67 0.27
CA LEU A 293 15.07 4.73 1.53
C LEU A 293 15.48 3.56 2.43
N ASN A 294 15.88 3.81 3.67
CA ASN A 294 16.34 2.76 4.59
C ASN A 294 15.34 1.59 4.70
N LYS A 295 15.73 0.39 4.28
CA LYS A 295 14.85 -0.78 4.16
C LYS A 295 14.65 -1.49 5.49
N GLN A 296 13.42 -1.91 5.78
CA GLN A 296 13.11 -2.80 6.91
C GLN A 296 13.38 -4.27 6.54
N THR A 297 13.86 -5.05 7.49
CA THR A 297 14.12 -6.49 7.33
C THR A 297 12.95 -7.35 7.76
N GLU A 298 12.21 -6.92 8.79
CA GLU A 298 11.03 -7.64 9.30
C GLU A 298 9.79 -7.33 8.46
N LYS A 299 9.13 -8.37 7.95
CA LYS A 299 7.94 -8.25 7.08
C LYS A 299 6.83 -7.38 7.70
N GLN A 300 6.58 -7.52 9.00
CA GLN A 300 5.58 -6.72 9.71
C GLN A 300 5.91 -5.22 9.64
N ARG A 301 7.17 -4.83 9.87
CA ARG A 301 7.62 -3.43 9.79
C ARG A 301 7.55 -2.89 8.37
N ILE A 302 7.83 -3.72 7.36
CA ILE A 302 7.62 -3.36 5.95
C ILE A 302 6.14 -3.04 5.72
N ILE A 303 5.21 -3.92 6.11
CA ILE A 303 3.76 -3.71 5.97
C ILE A 303 3.31 -2.41 6.64
N TRP A 304 3.77 -2.14 7.86
CA TRP A 304 3.49 -0.89 8.57
C TRP A 304 3.97 0.35 7.79
N ALA A 305 5.18 0.32 7.24
CA ALA A 305 5.68 1.43 6.42
C ALA A 305 4.79 1.66 5.19
N TYR A 306 4.34 0.59 4.51
CA TYR A 306 3.48 0.71 3.33
C TYR A 306 2.11 1.33 3.63
N LYS A 307 1.63 1.25 4.87
CA LYS A 307 0.41 1.95 5.28
C LYS A 307 0.56 3.48 5.22
N ILE A 308 1.78 4.02 5.35
CA ILE A 308 1.98 5.46 5.58
C ILE A 308 2.95 6.15 4.60
N LEU A 309 4.07 5.53 4.22
CA LEU A 309 5.17 6.19 3.50
C LEU A 309 4.90 6.47 2.02
N PHE A 310 3.93 5.77 1.43
CA PHE A 310 3.71 5.77 -0.02
C PHE A 310 2.30 6.22 -0.41
N LEU A 311 1.52 6.79 0.51
CA LEU A 311 0.13 7.20 0.25
C LEU A 311 0.00 8.18 -0.93
N ASP A 312 1.01 9.03 -1.17
CA ASP A 312 1.06 9.99 -2.27
C ASP A 312 1.21 9.34 -3.65
N VAL A 313 1.96 8.24 -3.74
CA VAL A 313 2.37 7.59 -5.00
C VAL A 313 1.71 6.23 -5.24
N LEU A 314 1.12 5.61 -4.22
CA LEU A 314 0.49 4.30 -4.32
C LEU A 314 -0.84 4.36 -5.10
N PHE A 315 -1.51 5.51 -5.08
CA PHE A 315 -2.78 5.73 -5.74
C PHE A 315 -2.65 6.67 -6.94
N PRO A 316 -3.50 6.49 -7.98
CA PRO A 316 -3.59 7.45 -9.10
C PRO A 316 -3.88 8.88 -8.61
N LEU A 317 -3.43 9.91 -9.35
CA LEU A 317 -3.72 11.30 -8.97
C LEU A 317 -5.19 11.64 -8.98
N GLU A 318 -6.00 10.93 -9.77
CA GLU A 318 -7.45 11.15 -9.84
C GLU A 318 -8.14 10.81 -8.51
N LEU A 319 -7.50 9.97 -7.69
CA LEU A 319 -8.00 9.66 -6.36
C LEU A 319 -7.66 10.82 -5.40
N ASN A 320 -8.70 11.50 -4.93
CA ASN A 320 -8.63 12.67 -4.06
C ASN A 320 -8.61 12.34 -2.56
N LYS A 321 -9.19 11.21 -2.16
CA LYS A 321 -9.32 10.81 -0.76
C LYS A 321 -9.35 9.30 -0.64
N VAL A 322 -8.85 8.78 0.48
CA VAL A 322 -8.91 7.35 0.81
C VAL A 322 -9.06 7.17 2.32
N ILE A 323 -9.76 6.12 2.74
CA ILE A 323 -9.90 5.73 4.14
C ILE A 323 -9.15 4.43 4.35
N PHE A 324 -8.20 4.40 5.27
CA PHE A 324 -7.59 3.16 5.71
C PHE A 324 -8.43 2.49 6.80
N VAL A 325 -8.68 1.19 6.65
CA VAL A 325 -9.34 0.35 7.66
C VAL A 325 -8.49 -0.91 7.86
N ASP A 326 -8.06 -1.18 9.09
CA ASP A 326 -7.33 -2.40 9.42
C ASP A 326 -8.19 -3.65 9.16
N ALA A 327 -7.54 -4.74 8.75
CA ALA A 327 -8.23 -5.95 8.27
C ALA A 327 -9.13 -6.61 9.34
N ASP A 328 -8.79 -6.48 10.61
CA ASP A 328 -9.50 -7.04 11.76
C ASP A 328 -10.55 -6.10 12.38
N GLN A 329 -10.85 -4.97 11.71
CA GLN A 329 -11.94 -4.10 12.14
C GLN A 329 -13.32 -4.59 11.70
N ILE A 330 -14.31 -4.27 12.52
CA ILE A 330 -15.73 -4.42 12.20
C ILE A 330 -16.37 -3.04 12.13
N VAL A 331 -16.98 -2.72 10.99
CA VAL A 331 -17.61 -1.43 10.72
C VAL A 331 -19.12 -1.54 10.93
N ARG A 332 -19.67 -0.64 11.76
CA ARG A 332 -21.10 -0.56 12.12
C ARG A 332 -21.79 0.68 11.53
N ALA A 333 -21.04 1.75 11.32
CA ALA A 333 -21.57 3.02 10.79
C ALA A 333 -21.38 3.14 9.28
N ASP A 334 -22.10 4.09 8.67
CA ASP A 334 -21.93 4.43 7.28
C ASP A 334 -20.60 5.18 7.08
N MET A 335 -19.71 4.61 6.26
CA MET A 335 -18.39 5.18 5.96
C MET A 335 -18.49 6.51 5.20
N SER A 336 -19.67 6.86 4.67
CA SER A 336 -19.93 8.16 4.04
C SER A 336 -19.71 9.33 5.02
N GLU A 337 -19.91 9.10 6.32
CA GLU A 337 -19.67 10.10 7.37
C GLU A 337 -18.18 10.44 7.53
N LEU A 338 -17.26 9.45 7.39
CA LEU A 338 -15.81 9.73 7.34
C LEU A 338 -15.41 10.32 6.00
N TRP A 339 -15.98 9.79 4.91
CA TRP A 339 -15.66 10.24 3.56
C TRP A 339 -15.92 11.73 3.35
N THR A 340 -17.04 12.22 3.90
CA THR A 340 -17.48 13.61 3.76
C THR A 340 -16.96 14.54 4.86
N MET A 341 -16.22 14.01 5.84
CA MET A 341 -15.70 14.78 6.96
C MET A 341 -14.70 15.85 6.48
N ASP A 342 -14.89 17.07 6.97
CA ASP A 342 -13.94 18.17 6.81
C ASP A 342 -12.78 17.99 7.80
N LEU A 343 -11.56 17.89 7.27
CA LEU A 343 -10.33 17.74 8.06
C LEU A 343 -9.71 19.10 8.44
N HIS A 344 -10.39 20.21 8.15
CA HIS A 344 -9.98 21.58 8.44
C HIS A 344 -8.55 21.90 7.96
N GLY A 345 -8.23 21.44 6.75
CA GLY A 345 -6.94 21.66 6.09
C GLY A 345 -5.81 20.71 6.53
N ALA A 346 -6.06 19.76 7.43
CA ALA A 346 -5.12 18.67 7.73
C ALA A 346 -5.11 17.63 6.58
N PRO A 347 -3.94 17.09 6.21
CA PRO A 347 -3.82 16.08 5.15
C PRO A 347 -4.43 14.71 5.51
N TYR A 348 -4.60 14.44 6.81
CA TYR A 348 -5.23 13.21 7.27
C TYR A 348 -5.87 13.38 8.64
N GLY A 349 -6.80 12.48 8.97
CA GLY A 349 -7.47 12.42 10.26
C GLY A 349 -7.34 11.03 10.88
N TYR A 350 -7.00 10.97 12.16
CA TYR A 350 -6.82 9.73 12.93
C TYR A 350 -7.65 9.77 14.22
N THR A 351 -8.01 8.60 14.74
CA THR A 351 -8.71 8.53 16.05
C THR A 351 -7.71 8.53 17.20
N PRO A 352 -7.87 9.38 18.24
CA PRO A 352 -7.01 9.36 19.42
C PRO A 352 -7.20 8.08 20.25
N MET A 353 -6.16 7.69 21.01
CA MET A 353 -6.27 6.60 22.00
C MET A 353 -7.37 6.90 23.02
N CYS A 354 -8.27 5.94 23.25
CA CYS A 354 -9.26 5.99 24.34
C CYS A 354 -8.57 6.18 25.69
N ASP A 355 -9.08 7.07 26.53
CA ASP A 355 -8.58 7.37 27.88
C ASP A 355 -9.38 6.65 29.01
N ASN A 356 -10.58 6.18 28.70
CA ASN A 356 -11.60 5.87 29.71
C ASN A 356 -11.51 4.48 30.38
N ASN A 357 -10.69 3.54 29.88
CA ASN A 357 -10.42 2.31 30.64
C ASN A 357 -9.30 2.53 31.67
N LYS A 358 -9.67 2.56 32.96
CA LYS A 358 -8.76 2.82 34.09
C LYS A 358 -7.78 1.67 34.35
N GLU A 359 -8.16 0.43 34.02
CA GLU A 359 -7.30 -0.75 34.24
C GLU A 359 -6.02 -0.70 33.40
N MET A 360 -6.05 0.03 32.29
CA MET A 360 -4.93 0.16 31.37
C MET A 360 -4.02 1.35 31.63
N GLU A 361 -4.24 2.15 32.68
CA GLU A 361 -3.50 3.41 32.90
C GLU A 361 -1.98 3.18 32.98
N GLY A 362 -1.54 2.07 33.58
CA GLY A 362 -0.13 1.69 33.66
C GLY A 362 0.54 1.39 32.31
N PHE A 363 -0.24 1.05 31.28
CA PHE A 363 0.26 0.75 29.93
C PHE A 363 0.23 1.96 28.99
N ARG A 364 -0.27 3.12 29.43
CA ARG A 364 -0.37 4.34 28.62
C ARG A 364 0.97 5.06 28.50
N PHE A 365 1.89 4.44 27.78
CA PHE A 365 3.26 4.95 27.59
C PHE A 365 3.29 6.35 26.96
N TRP A 366 2.29 6.71 26.14
CA TRP A 366 2.22 8.03 25.49
C TRP A 366 1.91 9.19 26.47
N LYS A 367 1.45 8.89 27.69
CA LYS A 367 1.26 9.90 28.76
C LYS A 367 2.53 10.16 29.57
N GLN A 368 3.65 9.50 29.25
CA GLN A 368 4.88 9.54 30.04
C GLN A 368 6.11 9.73 29.14
N GLY A 369 7.25 10.08 29.76
CA GLY A 369 8.55 10.15 29.12
C GLY A 369 8.58 10.97 27.82
N PHE A 370 9.27 10.41 26.81
CA PHE A 370 9.49 11.06 25.51
C PHE A 370 8.19 11.52 24.85
N TRP A 371 7.17 10.66 24.78
CA TRP A 371 5.93 11.00 24.07
C TRP A 371 5.19 12.16 24.72
N ARG A 372 5.05 12.17 26.05
CA ARG A 372 4.42 13.31 26.74
C ARG A 372 5.12 14.64 26.41
N ASP A 373 6.44 14.64 26.46
CA ASP A 373 7.25 15.86 26.30
C ASP A 373 7.28 16.31 24.81
N HIS A 374 7.32 15.36 23.87
CA HIS A 374 7.27 15.62 22.44
C HIS A 374 5.91 16.12 21.98
N LEU A 375 4.82 15.51 22.45
CA LEU A 375 3.45 15.81 22.01
C LEU A 375 2.96 17.18 22.48
N ARG A 376 3.49 17.73 23.58
CA ARG A 376 3.17 19.08 24.12
C ARG A 376 1.66 19.34 24.23
N GLY A 377 0.93 18.35 24.76
CA GLY A 377 -0.52 18.41 24.95
C GLY A 377 -1.36 17.95 23.75
N ARG A 378 -0.73 17.60 22.62
CA ARG A 378 -1.45 16.99 21.50
C ARG A 378 -1.77 15.51 21.78
N PRO A 379 -2.87 14.96 21.23
CA PRO A 379 -3.21 13.56 21.42
C PRO A 379 -2.23 12.61 20.75
N TYR A 380 -2.16 11.39 21.28
CA TYR A 380 -1.53 10.25 20.62
C TYR A 380 -2.60 9.42 19.91
N HIS A 381 -2.43 9.21 18.61
CA HIS A 381 -3.42 8.66 17.69
C HIS A 381 -3.13 7.22 17.29
N ILE A 382 -4.16 6.48 16.88
CA ILE A 382 -4.10 5.05 16.51
C ILE A 382 -4.11 4.87 14.99
N SER A 383 -3.24 4.01 14.44
CA SER A 383 -3.11 3.75 13.00
C SER A 383 -4.11 2.73 12.42
N ALA A 384 -5.07 2.25 13.20
CA ALA A 384 -6.02 1.22 12.77
C ALA A 384 -7.11 1.77 11.83
N LEU A 385 -7.50 3.03 12.00
CA LEU A 385 -8.48 3.73 11.15
C LEU A 385 -8.04 5.18 10.96
N TYR A 386 -7.89 5.60 9.70
CA TYR A 386 -7.61 6.99 9.36
C TYR A 386 -8.12 7.34 7.97
N VAL A 387 -8.40 8.63 7.76
CA VAL A 387 -8.78 9.20 6.47
C VAL A 387 -7.65 10.07 5.95
N VAL A 388 -7.37 10.01 4.64
CA VAL A 388 -6.32 10.77 3.99
C VAL A 388 -6.96 11.59 2.88
N ASP A 389 -6.85 12.92 2.97
CA ASP A 389 -7.10 13.83 1.87
C ASP A 389 -5.84 13.83 0.99
N LEU A 390 -5.87 13.04 -0.09
CA LEU A 390 -4.71 12.81 -0.94
C LEU A 390 -4.30 14.07 -1.69
N ASP A 391 -5.24 14.93 -2.06
CA ASP A 391 -4.96 16.20 -2.72
C ASP A 391 -4.17 17.10 -1.77
N ARG A 392 -4.65 17.27 -0.53
CA ARG A 392 -3.93 18.02 0.50
C ARG A 392 -2.60 17.37 0.87
N PHE A 393 -2.56 16.05 1.01
CA PHE A 393 -1.37 15.27 1.36
C PHE A 393 -0.26 15.45 0.32
N ARG A 394 -0.59 15.42 -0.97
CA ARG A 394 0.33 15.65 -2.09
C ARG A 394 0.75 17.12 -2.17
N ALA A 395 -0.21 18.06 -2.12
CA ALA A 395 0.06 19.49 -2.24
C ALA A 395 1.05 20.00 -1.18
N MET A 396 0.98 19.47 0.05
CA MET A 396 1.91 19.86 1.12
C MET A 396 3.19 19.00 1.19
N ALA A 397 3.37 18.07 0.25
CA ALA A 397 4.44 17.08 0.24
C ALA A 397 4.56 16.29 1.56
N ALA A 398 3.42 15.90 2.15
CA ALA A 398 3.38 15.18 3.43
C ALA A 398 4.12 13.83 3.33
N GLY A 399 3.94 13.09 2.23
CA GLY A 399 4.63 11.82 1.98
C GLY A 399 6.15 11.98 1.99
N ASP A 400 6.68 13.01 1.32
CA ASP A 400 8.12 13.29 1.29
C ASP A 400 8.67 13.63 2.69
N ARG A 401 7.93 14.43 3.48
CA ARG A 401 8.33 14.76 4.86
C ARG A 401 8.37 13.52 5.74
N LEU A 402 7.35 12.66 5.65
CA LEU A 402 7.27 11.42 6.40
C LEU A 402 8.43 10.47 6.04
N ARG A 403 8.77 10.34 4.75
CA ARG A 403 9.92 9.53 4.28
C ARG A 403 11.25 10.04 4.81
N VAL A 404 11.47 11.36 4.84
CA VAL A 404 12.71 11.96 5.39
C VAL A 404 12.83 11.70 6.90
N MET A 405 11.76 11.94 7.66
CA MET A 405 11.76 11.66 9.10
C MET A 405 11.97 10.17 9.38
N TYR A 406 11.29 9.31 8.62
CA TYR A 406 11.48 7.86 8.69
C TYR A 406 12.93 7.47 8.41
N ASP A 407 13.56 7.98 7.35
CA ASP A 407 14.94 7.60 7.00
C ASP A 407 15.94 7.97 8.09
N GLN A 408 15.70 9.11 8.77
CA GLN A 408 16.52 9.55 9.90
C GLN A 408 16.31 8.68 11.14
N LEU A 409 15.06 8.44 11.54
CA LEU A 409 14.70 7.71 12.76
C LEU A 409 14.97 6.21 12.65
N SER A 410 14.73 5.61 11.48
CA SER A 410 14.81 4.16 11.27
C SER A 410 16.23 3.58 11.30
N ARG A 411 17.26 4.44 11.37
CA ARG A 411 18.66 4.02 11.55
C ARG A 411 18.94 3.50 12.96
N ASP A 412 18.13 3.91 13.93
CA ASP A 412 18.12 3.32 15.26
C ASP A 412 17.04 2.20 15.31
N PRO A 413 17.43 0.93 15.51
CA PRO A 413 16.47 -0.17 15.63
C PRO A 413 15.50 -0.04 16.82
N GLY A 414 15.85 0.75 17.85
CA GLY A 414 14.98 1.02 19.00
C GLY A 414 13.90 2.07 18.73
N SER A 415 13.98 2.78 17.60
CA SER A 415 13.03 3.81 17.22
C SER A 415 11.84 3.26 16.43
N LEU A 416 10.71 3.99 16.45
CA LEU A 416 9.49 3.65 15.73
C LEU A 416 9.03 2.21 16.05
N ALA A 417 8.67 1.97 17.32
CA ALA A 417 8.27 0.66 17.81
C ALA A 417 7.06 0.13 17.02
N ASN A 418 6.05 0.99 16.83
CA ASN A 418 4.93 0.76 15.92
C ASN A 418 5.00 1.78 14.79
N LEU A 419 5.73 1.46 13.73
CA LEU A 419 6.11 2.41 12.68
C LEU A 419 4.92 3.20 12.09
N ASP A 420 3.82 2.53 11.78
CA ASP A 420 2.62 3.13 11.19
C ASP A 420 1.88 4.08 12.15
N GLN A 421 2.08 3.93 13.45
CA GLN A 421 1.46 4.77 14.48
C GLN A 421 2.41 5.85 15.00
N ASP A 422 3.66 5.49 15.28
CA ASP A 422 4.66 6.39 15.86
C ASP A 422 5.07 7.47 14.87
N LEU A 423 5.21 7.17 13.57
CA LEU A 423 5.68 8.14 12.60
C LEU A 423 4.70 9.33 12.44
N PRO A 424 3.39 9.14 12.23
CA PRO A 424 2.44 10.26 12.22
C PRO A 424 2.42 11.04 13.54
N ASN A 425 2.42 10.34 14.68
CA ASN A 425 2.41 10.99 15.99
C ASN A 425 3.68 11.80 16.26
N TYR A 426 4.83 11.37 15.75
CA TYR A 426 6.08 12.13 15.81
C TYR A 426 6.00 13.36 14.89
N ALA A 427 5.53 13.17 13.66
CA ALA A 427 5.49 14.18 12.61
C ALA A 427 4.41 15.25 12.78
N GLN A 428 3.49 15.10 13.74
CA GLN A 428 2.28 15.93 13.80
C GLN A 428 2.51 17.44 13.88
N HIS A 429 3.68 17.87 14.38
CA HIS A 429 4.05 19.29 14.40
C HIS A 429 4.26 19.87 13.00
N ASP A 430 4.72 19.06 12.05
CA ASP A 430 5.02 19.46 10.67
C ASP A 430 3.97 18.95 9.66
N VAL A 431 3.29 17.85 9.99
CA VAL A 431 2.22 17.23 9.20
C VAL A 431 0.99 17.08 10.10
N PRO A 432 0.08 18.07 10.14
CA PRO A 432 -1.01 18.12 11.11
C PRO A 432 -1.94 16.90 11.04
N ILE A 433 -2.46 16.49 12.19
CA ILE A 433 -3.47 15.44 12.32
C ILE A 433 -4.80 16.07 12.70
N PHE A 434 -5.87 15.77 11.96
CA PHE A 434 -7.22 16.03 12.44
C PHE A 434 -7.65 14.90 13.40
N SER A 435 -7.97 15.23 14.65
CA SER A 435 -8.42 14.22 15.62
C SER A 435 -9.88 13.84 15.38
N LEU A 436 -10.10 12.61 14.91
CA LEU A 436 -11.45 12.07 14.67
C LEU A 436 -12.22 11.89 15.99
N PRO A 437 -13.56 12.00 15.97
CA PRO A 437 -14.39 11.69 17.12
C PRO A 437 -14.16 10.27 17.65
N GLN A 438 -14.07 10.12 18.99
CA GLN A 438 -13.81 8.83 19.65
C GLN A 438 -14.71 7.66 19.19
N PRO A 439 -16.01 7.84 18.89
CA PRO A 439 -16.85 6.75 18.39
C PRO A 439 -16.32 6.05 17.14
N TRP A 440 -15.46 6.69 16.35
CA TRP A 440 -14.88 6.07 15.16
C TRP A 440 -13.95 4.92 15.44
N LEU A 441 -13.40 4.78 16.65
CA LEU A 441 -12.55 3.64 16.98
C LEU A 441 -12.76 3.23 18.43
N TRP A 442 -13.20 1.99 18.61
CA TRP A 442 -13.31 1.35 19.91
C TRP A 442 -12.49 0.07 19.95
N CYS A 443 -11.73 -0.15 21.01
CA CYS A 443 -11.15 -1.45 21.33
C CYS A 443 -11.35 -1.76 22.81
N GLU A 444 -11.66 -3.03 23.12
CA GLU A 444 -11.91 -3.53 24.47
C GLU A 444 -10.80 -3.21 25.47
N SER A 445 -9.54 -3.28 25.04
CA SER A 445 -8.42 -3.04 25.96
C SER A 445 -8.43 -1.59 26.43
N TRP A 446 -8.53 -0.62 25.52
CA TRP A 446 -8.30 0.79 25.86
C TRP A 446 -9.57 1.58 26.15
N CYS A 447 -10.70 1.14 25.60
CA CYS A 447 -11.98 1.81 25.69
C CYS A 447 -12.89 1.11 26.71
N GLY A 448 -13.52 1.87 27.59
CA GLY A 448 -14.51 1.34 28.54
C GLY A 448 -15.72 0.73 27.84
N ASN A 449 -16.30 -0.32 28.43
CA ASN A 449 -17.49 -0.99 27.89
C ASN A 449 -18.71 -0.07 27.73
N GLU A 450 -18.80 0.99 28.54
CA GLU A 450 -19.87 1.98 28.49
C GLU A 450 -19.97 2.71 27.13
N THR A 451 -18.84 2.84 26.41
CA THR A 451 -18.81 3.54 25.10
C THR A 451 -18.98 2.61 23.91
N LYS A 452 -19.06 1.29 24.13
CA LYS A 452 -19.12 0.28 23.07
C LYS A 452 -20.39 0.34 22.22
N SER A 453 -21.51 0.74 22.81
CA SER A 453 -22.80 0.87 22.09
C SER A 453 -22.78 2.01 21.07
N ALA A 454 -21.96 3.04 21.30
CA ALA A 454 -21.79 4.17 20.39
C ALA A 454 -20.68 3.93 19.34
N ALA A 455 -19.95 2.81 19.42
CA ALA A 455 -18.83 2.53 18.53
C ALA A 455 -19.28 2.35 17.07
N LYS A 456 -18.67 3.13 16.18
CA LYS A 456 -18.86 3.10 14.74
C LYS A 456 -17.95 2.08 14.05
N THR A 457 -16.74 1.89 14.57
CA THR A 457 -15.90 0.73 14.25
C THR A 457 -15.34 0.12 15.52
N ILE A 458 -15.06 -1.18 15.46
CA ILE A 458 -14.42 -1.93 16.54
C ILE A 458 -13.14 -2.55 16.00
N ASP A 459 -12.02 -2.21 16.64
CA ASP A 459 -10.72 -2.81 16.42
C ASP A 459 -10.47 -3.94 17.42
N LEU A 460 -9.98 -5.08 16.91
CA LEU A 460 -9.64 -6.27 17.70
C LEU A 460 -8.19 -6.15 18.22
N CYS A 461 -7.92 -5.07 18.95
CA CYS A 461 -6.58 -4.77 19.43
C CYS A 461 -6.07 -5.81 20.44
N ASN A 462 -4.75 -5.96 20.50
CA ASN A 462 -4.11 -6.90 21.43
C ASN A 462 -4.27 -6.42 22.88
N ASN A 463 -4.52 -7.37 23.78
CA ASN A 463 -4.62 -7.08 25.21
C ASN A 463 -3.25 -7.31 25.90
N PRO A 464 -2.67 -6.32 26.59
CA PRO A 464 -1.39 -6.50 27.28
C PRO A 464 -1.47 -7.42 28.50
N LEU A 465 -2.66 -7.63 29.07
CA LEU A 465 -2.89 -8.46 30.26
C LEU A 465 -3.19 -9.93 29.93
N THR A 466 -3.63 -10.24 28.71
CA THR A 466 -4.09 -11.59 28.32
C THR A 466 -3.62 -11.99 26.94
N LYS A 467 -3.38 -13.28 26.70
CA LYS A 467 -2.99 -13.82 25.38
C LYS A 467 -4.13 -14.57 24.69
N GLU A 468 -5.32 -13.98 24.68
CA GLU A 468 -6.47 -14.56 23.97
C GLU A 468 -6.24 -14.52 22.44
N PRO A 469 -6.46 -15.63 21.71
CA PRO A 469 -6.41 -15.63 20.25
C PRO A 469 -7.45 -14.69 19.62
N LYS A 470 -7.08 -13.99 18.54
CA LYS A 470 -7.96 -12.99 17.87
C LYS A 470 -9.33 -13.54 17.48
N LEU A 471 -9.45 -14.80 17.04
CA LEU A 471 -10.75 -15.39 16.68
C LEU A 471 -11.67 -15.61 17.88
N GLU A 472 -11.11 -15.93 19.05
CA GLU A 472 -11.89 -16.08 20.29
C GLU A 472 -12.35 -14.70 20.77
N GLY A 473 -11.42 -13.74 20.79
CA GLY A 473 -11.73 -12.34 21.09
C GLY A 473 -12.81 -11.78 20.17
N ALA A 474 -12.73 -12.02 18.86
CA ALA A 474 -13.73 -11.54 17.90
C ALA A 474 -15.16 -12.01 18.23
N ARG A 475 -15.33 -13.30 18.54
CA ARG A 475 -16.63 -13.89 18.90
C ARG A 475 -17.19 -13.36 20.22
N ARG A 476 -16.31 -13.08 21.18
CA ARG A 476 -16.66 -12.59 22.52
C ARG A 476 -16.94 -11.09 22.53
N ILE A 477 -16.13 -10.32 21.81
CA ILE A 477 -16.17 -8.86 21.79
C ILE A 477 -17.29 -8.36 20.88
N VAL A 478 -17.49 -8.95 19.69
CA VAL A 478 -18.41 -8.40 18.69
C VAL A 478 -19.57 -9.37 18.47
N GLN A 479 -20.77 -9.00 18.92
CA GLN A 479 -21.95 -9.85 18.93
C GLN A 479 -22.34 -10.35 17.52
N GLU A 480 -22.19 -9.49 16.51
CA GLU A 480 -22.52 -9.77 15.11
C GLU A 480 -21.43 -10.55 14.36
N TRP A 481 -20.23 -10.67 14.93
CA TRP A 481 -19.08 -11.30 14.25
C TRP A 481 -19.32 -12.77 13.88
N PRO A 482 -19.88 -13.63 14.75
CA PRO A 482 -20.17 -15.02 14.37
C PRO A 482 -21.11 -15.14 13.17
N GLY A 483 -22.05 -14.20 13.02
CA GLY A 483 -22.97 -14.17 11.88
C GLY A 483 -22.27 -13.78 10.58
N LEU A 484 -21.44 -12.72 10.63
CA LEU A 484 -20.64 -12.27 9.48
C LEU A 484 -19.65 -13.36 9.04
N ASP A 485 -18.95 -13.97 9.99
CA ASP A 485 -17.99 -15.05 9.72
C ASP A 485 -18.68 -16.27 9.09
N ALA A 486 -19.85 -16.66 9.59
CA ALA A 486 -20.61 -17.79 9.04
C ALA A 486 -21.06 -17.55 7.59
N GLU A 487 -21.56 -16.35 7.28
CA GLU A 487 -21.94 -15.92 5.92
C GLU A 487 -20.75 -15.95 4.96
N VAL A 488 -19.68 -15.24 5.31
CA VAL A 488 -18.47 -15.11 4.49
C VAL A 488 -17.82 -16.46 4.27
N ARG A 489 -17.76 -17.31 5.31
CA ARG A 489 -17.22 -18.66 5.21
C ARG A 489 -18.07 -19.53 4.28
N ALA A 490 -19.39 -19.55 4.47
CA ALA A 490 -20.28 -20.33 3.61
C ALA A 490 -20.19 -19.89 2.15
N PHE A 491 -20.03 -18.59 1.88
CA PHE A 491 -19.79 -18.10 0.53
C PHE A 491 -18.41 -18.52 -0.01
N THR A 492 -17.36 -18.41 0.81
CA THR A 492 -16.00 -18.84 0.45
C THR A 492 -15.98 -20.31 0.06
N GLU A 493 -16.55 -21.19 0.87
CA GLU A 493 -16.62 -22.64 0.60
C GLU A 493 -17.35 -22.94 -0.73
N ARG A 494 -18.45 -22.23 -1.03
CA ARG A 494 -19.17 -22.39 -2.30
C ARG A 494 -18.34 -21.97 -3.51
N VAL A 495 -17.57 -20.90 -3.40
CA VAL A 495 -16.72 -20.40 -4.50
C VAL A 495 -15.52 -21.31 -4.70
N GLU A 496 -14.84 -21.71 -3.63
CA GLU A 496 -13.70 -22.63 -3.69
C GLU A 496 -14.09 -23.99 -4.30
N GLU A 497 -15.28 -24.51 -3.97
CA GLU A 497 -15.79 -25.75 -4.58
C GLU A 497 -16.06 -25.56 -6.08
N ARG A 498 -16.64 -24.41 -6.48
CA ARG A 498 -16.85 -24.10 -7.91
C ARG A 498 -15.53 -23.98 -8.66
N MET A 499 -14.52 -23.33 -8.08
CA MET A 499 -13.19 -23.21 -8.68
C MET A 499 -12.55 -24.59 -8.88
N ARG A 500 -12.62 -25.46 -7.86
CA ARG A 500 -12.11 -26.85 -7.94
C ARG A 500 -12.79 -27.70 -9.00
N VAL A 501 -14.08 -27.49 -9.24
CA VAL A 501 -14.84 -28.21 -10.27
C VAL A 501 -14.62 -27.59 -11.66
N GLY A 502 -14.51 -26.26 -11.75
CA GLY A 502 -14.23 -25.53 -12.99
C GLY A 502 -12.86 -25.85 -13.58
N ASP A 503 -11.82 -25.93 -12.75
CA ASP A 503 -10.46 -26.35 -13.15
C ASP A 503 -10.46 -27.76 -13.78
N LYS A 504 -11.33 -28.66 -13.31
CA LYS A 504 -11.45 -30.02 -13.87
C LYS A 504 -12.12 -30.06 -15.25
N THR A 505 -12.80 -28.99 -15.65
CA THR A 505 -13.47 -28.90 -16.97
C THR A 505 -12.64 -28.15 -18.01
N GLU A 506 -11.63 -27.37 -17.61
CA GLU A 506 -10.76 -26.61 -18.54
C GLU A 506 -9.44 -27.33 -18.90
N ASP A 507 -9.09 -28.44 -18.23
CA ASP A 507 -7.97 -29.34 -18.63
C ASP A 507 -8.24 -30.16 -19.93
N VAL A 508 -9.28 -29.82 -20.69
CA VAL A 508 -9.51 -30.33 -22.05
C VAL A 508 -9.86 -29.16 -22.98
N LYS A 509 -8.86 -28.33 -23.29
CA LYS A 509 -8.67 -27.65 -24.59
C LYS A 509 -7.40 -26.80 -24.57
N ASP A 510 -6.26 -27.45 -24.79
CA ASP A 510 -5.18 -26.82 -25.56
C ASP A 510 -5.65 -26.71 -27.01
N GLU A 511 -6.07 -25.52 -27.46
CA GLU A 511 -6.01 -25.14 -28.88
C GLU A 511 -5.72 -23.63 -29.03
N LEU A 512 -4.44 -23.38 -29.35
CA LEU A 512 -3.82 -22.29 -30.14
C LEU A 512 -3.64 -20.89 -29.54
#